data_AF-A0A257JVF8-F1
#
_entry.id   AF-A0A257JVF8-F1
#
_cell.length_a   1.000
_cell.length_b   1.000
_cell.length_c   1.000
_cell.angle_alpha   90.00
_cell.angle_beta   90.00
_cell.angle_gamma   90.00
#
_symmetry.space_group_name_H-M   'P 1'
#
loop_
_entity.id
_entity.type
_entity.pdbx_description
1 polymer ?
#
loop_
_entity_poly.entity_id
_entity_poly.type
_entity_poly.pdbx_seq_one_letter_code
_entity_poly.pdbx_strand_id
1 'polypeptide(L)'
;MAEKTPQIMTKLNTFLSLKWQILLFIFSIVLFLFSLFFLPDLFLTISFFVLLTACLSIFCAVVFHLINKNWKTAIALVIPPTILFAVAYQFGFLLSLIIDGRHDEFTDQLVIPKNISISQPLEEMDSTKIPSGLHLYKSFQPGMYRYVYVDKNLSDGKIFLKAFEITKNQPLSFERLKTKSLIEIKPSDSVFQFENDFTIYEGDWGYPYAARFEVWYESTNKNTRKLYERNFIIEGWQR
;
A
#
# COMPACT_ATOMS: atom_id res chain seq x y z
N MET A 1 -0.88 70.10 -4.20
CA MET A 1 0.50 69.56 -4.24
C MET A 1 0.37 68.09 -4.62
N ALA A 2 0.70 67.72 -5.87
CA ALA A 2 0.61 66.32 -6.30
C ALA A 2 1.83 65.56 -5.78
N GLU A 3 1.62 64.70 -4.78
CA GLU A 3 2.65 63.86 -4.19
C GLU A 3 3.11 62.83 -5.24
N LYS A 4 4.34 62.99 -5.74
CA LYS A 4 4.93 62.05 -6.69
C LYS A 4 5.09 60.70 -6.00
N THR A 5 4.31 59.72 -6.44
CA THR A 5 4.49 58.33 -6.00
C THR A 5 5.91 57.88 -6.38
N PRO A 6 6.71 57.35 -5.45
CA PRO A 6 8.07 56.95 -5.72
C PRO A 6 8.13 55.89 -6.82
N GLN A 7 9.08 56.04 -7.76
CA GLN A 7 9.25 55.18 -8.95
C GLN A 7 9.38 53.66 -8.63
N ILE A 8 9.77 53.32 -7.39
CA ILE A 8 9.85 51.94 -6.91
C ILE A 8 8.45 51.34 -6.73
N MET A 9 7.48 52.11 -6.21
CA MET A 9 6.12 51.63 -6.00
C MET A 9 5.38 51.39 -7.32
N THR A 10 5.66 52.16 -8.37
CA THR A 10 5.04 51.94 -9.69
C THR A 10 5.54 50.65 -10.35
N LYS A 11 6.83 50.34 -10.22
CA LYS A 11 7.40 49.06 -10.70
C LYS A 11 6.84 47.87 -9.93
N LEU A 12 6.77 47.96 -8.60
CA LEU A 12 6.23 46.90 -7.75
C LEU A 12 4.75 46.62 -8.05
N ASN A 13 3.93 47.67 -8.20
CA ASN A 13 2.51 47.53 -8.55
C ASN A 13 2.33 46.89 -9.94
N THR A 14 3.21 47.21 -10.89
CA THR A 14 3.19 46.58 -12.22
C THR A 14 3.51 45.09 -12.13
N PHE A 15 4.56 44.71 -11.39
CA PHE A 15 4.96 43.31 -11.23
C PHE A 15 3.90 42.47 -10.49
N LEU A 16 3.29 43.02 -9.43
CA LEU A 16 2.23 42.36 -8.66
C LEU A 16 0.83 42.50 -9.31
N SER A 17 0.74 43.00 -10.54
CA SER A 17 -0.54 43.09 -11.24
C SER A 17 -1.02 41.71 -11.71
N LEU A 18 -2.34 41.58 -11.85
CA LEU A 18 -3.02 40.36 -12.28
C LEU A 18 -2.38 39.72 -13.53
N LYS A 19 -2.12 40.55 -14.55
CA LYS A 19 -1.60 40.11 -15.84
C LYS A 19 -0.24 39.40 -15.72
N TRP A 20 0.69 40.00 -14.97
CA TRP A 20 2.05 39.48 -14.85
C TRP A 20 2.11 38.20 -14.02
N GLN A 21 1.32 38.14 -12.94
CA GLN A 21 1.25 36.96 -12.09
C GLN A 21 0.62 35.76 -12.82
N ILE A 22 -0.45 35.98 -13.58
CA ILE A 22 -1.07 34.93 -14.41
C ILE A 22 -0.09 34.46 -15.49
N LEU A 23 0.61 35.37 -16.18
CA LEU A 23 1.59 34.99 -17.21
C LEU A 23 2.74 34.18 -16.63
N LEU A 24 3.29 34.61 -15.48
CA LEU A 24 4.36 33.89 -14.79
C LEU A 24 3.91 32.47 -14.39
N PHE A 25 2.69 32.35 -13.87
CA PHE A 25 2.12 31.07 -13.46
C PHE A 25 1.83 30.13 -14.63
N ILE A 26 1.26 30.65 -15.73
CA ILE A 26 1.05 29.85 -16.95
C ILE A 26 2.39 29.40 -17.52
N PHE A 27 3.37 30.30 -17.59
CA PHE A 27 4.70 29.97 -18.08
C PHE A 27 5.35 28.86 -17.23
N SER A 28 5.27 28.96 -15.91
CA SER A 28 5.85 27.96 -15.02
C SER A 28 5.15 26.61 -15.12
N ILE A 29 3.83 26.57 -15.29
CA ILE A 29 3.08 25.33 -15.56
C ILE A 29 3.52 24.71 -16.89
N VAL A 30 3.56 25.49 -17.97
CA VAL A 30 3.94 24.97 -19.29
C VAL A 30 5.37 24.43 -19.24
N LEU A 31 6.28 25.13 -18.57
CA LEU A 31 7.65 24.69 -18.38
C LEU A 31 7.73 23.38 -17.58
N PHE A 32 6.93 23.25 -16.51
CA PHE A 32 6.86 22.04 -15.68
C PHE A 32 6.23 20.85 -16.42
N LEU A 33 5.16 21.08 -17.20
CA LEU A 33 4.57 20.03 -18.01
C LEU A 33 5.52 19.60 -19.14
N PHE A 34 6.20 20.55 -19.79
CA PHE A 34 7.18 20.23 -20.82
C PHE A 34 8.36 19.44 -20.26
N SER A 35 8.84 19.78 -19.06
CA SER A 35 9.93 19.06 -18.42
C SER A 35 9.55 17.64 -18.03
N LEU A 36 8.31 17.43 -17.58
CA LEU A 36 7.78 16.12 -17.21
C LEU A 36 7.84 15.10 -18.36
N PHE A 37 7.64 15.53 -19.60
CA PHE A 37 7.55 14.64 -20.76
C PHE A 37 8.84 14.53 -21.59
N PHE A 38 9.69 15.57 -21.60
CA PHE A 38 10.74 15.69 -22.63
C PHE A 38 12.15 15.91 -22.11
N LEU A 39 12.34 16.22 -20.81
CA LEU A 39 13.64 16.69 -20.32
C LEU A 39 14.20 15.82 -19.18
N PRO A 40 15.53 15.85 -18.94
CA PRO A 40 16.17 15.08 -17.86
C PRO A 40 15.72 15.52 -16.46
N ASP A 41 15.93 14.66 -15.46
CA ASP A 41 15.53 14.87 -14.06
C ASP A 41 15.98 16.21 -13.46
N LEU A 42 17.16 16.69 -13.85
CA LEU A 42 17.66 18.00 -13.41
C LEU A 42 16.73 19.13 -13.85
N PHE A 43 16.22 19.08 -15.08
CA PHE A 43 15.35 20.11 -15.62
C PHE A 43 13.95 20.04 -14.99
N LEU A 44 13.46 18.83 -14.71
CA LEU A 44 12.23 18.65 -13.92
C LEU A 44 12.38 19.35 -12.56
N THR A 45 13.49 19.13 -11.87
CA THR A 45 13.77 19.77 -10.58
C THR A 45 13.80 21.30 -10.68
N ILE A 46 14.49 21.86 -11.66
CA ILE A 46 14.54 23.31 -11.89
C ILE A 46 13.14 23.87 -12.18
N SER A 47 12.39 23.22 -13.08
CA SER A 47 11.04 23.67 -13.45
C SER A 47 10.06 23.62 -12.26
N PHE A 48 10.22 22.66 -11.34
CA PHE A 48 9.47 22.59 -10.10
C PHE A 48 9.75 23.80 -9.19
N PHE A 49 11.03 24.20 -9.04
CA PHE A 49 11.37 25.42 -8.28
C PHE A 49 10.84 26.70 -8.94
N VAL A 50 10.81 26.77 -10.28
CA VAL A 50 10.18 27.88 -11.01
C VAL A 50 8.66 27.93 -10.75
N LEU A 51 7.99 26.77 -10.71
CA LEU A 51 6.57 26.70 -10.35
C LEU A 51 6.32 27.14 -8.91
N LEU A 52 7.14 26.66 -7.96
CA LEU A 52 7.03 27.02 -6.55
C LEU A 52 7.22 28.54 -6.32
N THR A 53 8.21 29.14 -6.98
CA THR A 53 8.43 30.59 -6.91
C THR A 53 7.29 31.40 -7.54
N ALA A 54 6.67 30.91 -8.63
CA ALA A 54 5.48 31.53 -9.20
C ALA A 54 4.28 31.48 -8.23
N CYS A 55 4.06 30.36 -7.54
CA CYS A 55 3.02 30.23 -6.51
C CYS A 55 3.25 31.21 -5.35
N LEU A 56 4.49 31.32 -4.86
CA LEU A 56 4.85 32.26 -3.80
C LEU A 56 4.66 33.72 -4.25
N SER A 57 4.99 34.03 -5.50
CA SER A 57 4.76 35.35 -6.09
C SER A 57 3.27 35.69 -6.15
N ILE A 58 2.40 34.74 -6.53
CA ILE A 58 0.94 34.92 -6.48
C ILE A 58 0.48 35.18 -5.05
N PHE A 59 0.97 34.42 -4.06
CA PHE A 59 0.61 34.63 -2.66
C PHE A 59 0.95 36.05 -2.20
N CYS A 60 2.16 36.53 -2.50
CA CYS A 60 2.56 37.92 -2.23
C CYS A 60 1.65 38.94 -2.94
N ALA A 61 1.28 38.69 -4.20
CA ALA A 61 0.38 39.57 -4.95
C ALA A 61 -1.04 39.60 -4.35
N VAL A 62 -1.57 38.45 -3.91
CA VAL A 62 -2.85 38.36 -3.21
C VAL A 62 -2.81 39.20 -1.94
N VAL A 63 -1.82 39.00 -1.07
CA VAL A 63 -1.66 39.80 0.16
C VAL A 63 -1.57 41.29 -0.14
N PHE A 64 -0.80 41.68 -1.16
CA PHE A 64 -0.68 43.08 -1.59
C PHE A 64 -2.03 43.67 -2.04
N HIS A 65 -2.80 42.96 -2.86
CA HIS A 65 -4.13 43.44 -3.30
C HIS A 65 -5.15 43.46 -2.16
N LEU A 66 -5.07 42.54 -1.19
CA LEU A 66 -5.92 42.56 0.00
C LEU A 66 -5.64 43.78 0.88
N ILE A 67 -4.37 44.10 1.14
CA ILE A 67 -3.97 45.30 1.89
C ILE A 67 -4.49 46.57 1.20
N ASN A 68 -4.42 46.62 -0.13
CA ASN A 68 -4.90 47.74 -0.94
C ASN A 68 -6.43 47.72 -1.16
N LYS A 69 -7.18 46.83 -0.50
CA LYS A 69 -8.64 46.67 -0.63
C LYS A 69 -9.12 46.38 -2.06
N ASN A 70 -8.25 45.85 -2.91
CA ASN A 70 -8.56 45.42 -4.28
C ASN A 70 -9.02 43.95 -4.31
N TRP A 71 -10.12 43.67 -3.61
CA TRP A 71 -10.64 42.31 -3.40
C TRP A 71 -10.90 41.54 -4.70
N LYS A 72 -11.40 42.22 -5.74
CA LYS A 72 -11.70 41.60 -7.05
C LYS A 72 -10.44 41.00 -7.68
N THR A 73 -9.32 41.73 -7.62
CA THR A 73 -8.04 41.28 -8.17
C THR A 73 -7.43 40.15 -7.34
N ALA A 74 -7.51 40.26 -6.01
CA ALA A 74 -7.06 39.20 -5.11
C ALA A 74 -7.81 37.88 -5.36
N ILE A 75 -9.15 37.93 -5.48
CA ILE A 75 -9.96 36.75 -5.80
C ILE A 75 -9.59 36.19 -7.18
N ALA A 76 -9.46 37.05 -8.19
CA ALA A 76 -9.09 36.62 -9.55
C ALA A 76 -7.71 35.93 -9.63
N LEU A 77 -6.77 36.29 -8.74
CA LEU A 77 -5.46 35.64 -8.65
C LEU A 77 -5.50 34.24 -8.03
N VAL A 78 -6.46 33.98 -7.14
CA VAL A 78 -6.58 32.70 -6.42
C VAL A 78 -7.29 31.63 -7.25
N ILE A 79 -8.27 32.02 -8.08
CA ILE A 79 -9.11 31.08 -8.83
C ILE A 79 -8.29 30.11 -9.71
N PRO A 80 -7.35 30.55 -10.57
CA PRO A 80 -6.67 29.63 -11.48
C PRO A 80 -5.81 28.57 -10.76
N PRO A 81 -4.96 28.92 -9.77
CA PRO A 81 -4.25 27.92 -8.97
C PRO A 81 -5.17 26.93 -8.26
N THR A 82 -6.30 27.39 -7.70
CA THR A 82 -7.26 26.52 -7.03
C THR A 82 -7.90 25.51 -7.99
N ILE A 83 -8.31 25.96 -9.18
CA ILE A 83 -8.87 25.07 -10.21
C ILE A 83 -7.82 24.03 -10.64
N LEU A 84 -6.59 24.46 -10.91
CA LEU A 84 -5.52 23.55 -11.32
C LEU A 84 -5.24 22.50 -10.25
N PHE A 85 -5.17 22.91 -8.98
CA PHE A 85 -4.95 21.99 -7.86
C PHE A 85 -6.09 20.97 -7.75
N ALA A 86 -7.35 21.42 -7.87
CA ALA A 86 -8.49 20.53 -7.83
C ALA A 86 -8.46 19.50 -8.98
N VAL A 87 -8.14 19.94 -10.20
CA VAL A 87 -8.00 19.04 -11.37
C VAL A 87 -6.86 18.03 -11.16
N ALA A 88 -5.69 18.49 -10.72
CA ALA A 88 -4.54 17.62 -10.47
C ALA A 88 -4.83 16.59 -9.37
N TYR A 89 -5.52 17.00 -8.31
CA TYR A 89 -5.96 16.11 -7.23
C TYR A 89 -6.93 15.04 -7.73
N GLN A 90 -7.96 15.43 -8.48
CA GLN A 90 -8.93 14.50 -9.06
C GLN A 90 -8.25 13.51 -10.02
N PHE A 91 -7.34 13.99 -10.87
CA PHE A 91 -6.59 13.13 -11.78
C PHE A 91 -5.69 12.14 -11.02
N GLY A 92 -4.97 12.61 -9.99
CA GLY A 92 -4.14 11.76 -9.15
C GLY A 92 -4.94 10.68 -8.42
N PHE A 93 -6.11 11.03 -7.90
CA PHE A 93 -7.03 10.09 -7.27
C PHE A 93 -7.58 9.04 -8.26
N LEU A 94 -7.98 9.46 -9.46
CA LEU A 94 -8.40 8.50 -10.50
C LEU A 94 -7.26 7.58 -10.91
N LEU A 95 -6.04 8.11 -11.03
CA LEU A 95 -4.87 7.30 -11.37
C LEU A 95 -4.54 6.29 -10.27
N SER A 96 -4.66 6.66 -8.99
CA SER A 96 -4.43 5.71 -7.89
C SER A 96 -5.47 4.59 -7.90
N LEU A 97 -6.75 4.89 -8.14
CA LEU A 97 -7.78 3.85 -8.27
C LEU A 97 -7.49 2.85 -9.40
N ILE A 98 -6.92 3.32 -10.52
CA ILE A 98 -6.54 2.46 -11.64
C ILE A 98 -5.32 1.60 -11.29
N ILE A 99 -4.37 2.13 -10.53
CA ILE A 99 -3.16 1.42 -10.14
C ILE A 99 -3.48 0.38 -9.06
N ASP A 100 -4.19 0.77 -8.01
CA ASP A 100 -4.53 -0.10 -6.87
C ASP A 100 -5.55 -1.18 -7.25
N GLY A 101 -6.32 -0.96 -8.32
CA GLY A 101 -7.25 -1.94 -8.89
C GLY A 101 -6.61 -2.96 -9.83
N ARG A 102 -5.27 -2.95 -10.02
CA ARG A 102 -4.61 -3.96 -10.85
C ARG A 102 -4.46 -5.26 -10.09
N HIS A 103 -4.99 -6.31 -10.69
CA HIS A 103 -4.84 -7.67 -10.21
C HIS A 103 -3.37 -8.16 -10.27
N ASP A 104 -2.89 -8.85 -9.24
CA ASP A 104 -1.64 -9.61 -9.30
C ASP A 104 -1.80 -10.89 -10.15
N GLU A 105 -1.08 -10.95 -11.28
CA GLU A 105 -1.09 -12.07 -12.24
C GLU A 105 -0.64 -13.42 -11.66
N PHE A 106 -0.19 -13.49 -10.40
CA PHE A 106 0.26 -14.72 -9.74
C PHE A 106 -0.72 -15.89 -9.93
N THR A 107 -2.03 -15.63 -9.90
CA THR A 107 -3.06 -16.67 -9.94
C THR A 107 -3.53 -17.06 -11.35
N ASP A 108 -3.20 -16.29 -12.38
CA ASP A 108 -3.76 -16.42 -13.74
C ASP A 108 -3.53 -17.79 -14.38
N GLN A 109 -2.47 -18.48 -13.96
CA GLN A 109 -2.06 -19.79 -14.49
C GLN A 109 -2.26 -20.94 -13.51
N LEU A 110 -2.88 -20.69 -12.36
CA LEU A 110 -3.08 -21.70 -11.32
C LEU A 110 -4.42 -22.39 -11.51
N VAL A 111 -4.45 -23.70 -11.25
CA VAL A 111 -5.67 -24.50 -11.36
C VAL A 111 -5.89 -25.21 -10.04
N ILE A 112 -7.10 -25.15 -9.51
CA ILE A 112 -7.47 -25.91 -8.31
C ILE A 112 -7.65 -27.38 -8.73
N PRO A 113 -6.76 -28.30 -8.31
CA PRO A 113 -6.86 -29.70 -8.69
C PRO A 113 -8.08 -30.36 -8.05
N LYS A 114 -8.82 -31.16 -8.82
CA LYS A 114 -10.06 -31.82 -8.37
C LYS A 114 -9.86 -33.20 -7.75
N ASN A 115 -8.67 -33.77 -7.85
CA ASN A 115 -8.35 -35.14 -7.45
C ASN A 115 -7.72 -35.25 -6.05
N ILE A 116 -7.65 -34.15 -5.30
CA ILE A 116 -7.12 -34.13 -3.94
C ILE A 116 -8.15 -33.50 -2.98
N SER A 117 -8.11 -33.91 -1.71
CA SER A 117 -8.93 -33.28 -0.68
C SER A 117 -8.39 -31.90 -0.36
N ILE A 118 -9.20 -30.86 -0.58
CA ILE A 118 -8.88 -29.46 -0.27
C ILE A 118 -9.99 -28.91 0.62
N SER A 119 -9.59 -28.33 1.76
CA SER A 119 -10.51 -27.72 2.72
C SER A 119 -10.61 -26.21 2.50
N GLN A 120 -11.69 -25.60 2.98
CA GLN A 120 -11.74 -24.14 3.13
C GLN A 120 -11.19 -23.73 4.50
N PRO A 121 -10.56 -22.55 4.63
CA PRO A 121 -10.32 -21.94 5.92
C PRO A 121 -11.65 -21.67 6.63
N LEU A 122 -11.67 -21.89 7.95
CA LEU A 122 -12.84 -21.67 8.79
C LEU A 122 -13.01 -20.16 9.10
N GLU A 123 -14.24 -19.72 9.35
CA GLU A 123 -14.50 -18.30 9.68
C GLU A 123 -14.24 -18.00 11.16
N GLU A 124 -14.71 -18.87 12.05
CA GLU A 124 -14.65 -18.68 13.49
C GLU A 124 -14.05 -19.91 14.19
N MET A 125 -13.37 -19.65 15.31
CA MET A 125 -12.80 -20.68 16.16
C MET A 125 -13.84 -21.17 17.18
N ASP A 126 -14.34 -22.39 16.99
CA ASP A 126 -15.10 -23.08 18.04
C ASP A 126 -14.13 -23.67 19.08
N SER A 127 -14.08 -23.03 20.25
CA SER A 127 -13.17 -23.39 21.34
C SER A 127 -13.54 -24.69 22.05
N THR A 128 -14.73 -25.26 21.79
CA THR A 128 -15.27 -26.33 22.63
C THR A 128 -14.83 -27.75 22.25
N LYS A 129 -14.27 -27.97 21.05
CA LYS A 129 -13.62 -29.24 20.62
C LYS A 129 -12.91 -29.11 19.27
N ILE A 130 -11.63 -28.77 19.28
CA ILE A 130 -10.81 -28.78 18.06
C ILE A 130 -10.18 -30.16 17.89
N PRO A 131 -10.46 -30.89 16.78
CA PRO A 131 -9.86 -32.19 16.57
C PRO A 131 -8.35 -32.09 16.29
N SER A 132 -7.62 -33.18 16.48
CA SER A 132 -6.18 -33.22 16.20
C SER A 132 -5.87 -32.91 14.72
N GLY A 133 -4.78 -32.19 14.48
CA GLY A 133 -4.33 -31.78 13.16
C GLY A 133 -4.26 -30.26 12.98
N LEU A 134 -4.06 -29.84 11.72
CA LEU A 134 -3.97 -28.44 11.32
C LEU A 134 -5.34 -27.89 10.93
N HIS A 135 -5.68 -26.75 11.52
CA HIS A 135 -6.84 -25.92 11.20
C HIS A 135 -6.39 -24.54 10.81
N LEU A 136 -7.02 -23.99 9.79
CA LEU A 136 -6.75 -22.67 9.26
C LEU A 136 -8.04 -21.86 9.34
N TYR A 137 -7.94 -20.62 9.82
CA TYR A 137 -9.03 -19.69 9.97
C TYR A 137 -8.74 -18.43 9.18
N LYS A 138 -9.79 -17.82 8.62
CA LYS A 138 -9.69 -16.48 8.06
C LYS A 138 -9.44 -15.48 9.19
N SER A 139 -8.62 -14.48 8.89
CA SER A 139 -8.43 -13.34 9.80
C SER A 139 -9.18 -12.11 9.25
N PHE A 140 -8.83 -10.92 9.72
CA PHE A 140 -9.55 -9.68 9.45
C PHE A 140 -9.78 -9.35 7.96
N GLN A 141 -8.90 -9.85 7.08
CA GLN A 141 -8.87 -9.52 5.66
C GLN A 141 -8.39 -10.72 4.83
N PRO A 142 -8.77 -10.82 3.53
CA PRO A 142 -8.28 -11.91 2.67
C PRO A 142 -6.75 -11.90 2.55
N GLY A 143 -6.16 -13.08 2.36
CA GLY A 143 -4.71 -13.26 2.43
C GLY A 143 -4.13 -13.26 3.84
N MET A 144 -4.91 -12.90 4.87
CA MET A 144 -4.53 -13.06 6.27
C MET A 144 -5.23 -14.27 6.90
N TYR A 145 -4.44 -15.06 7.60
CA TYR A 145 -4.90 -16.29 8.22
C TYR A 145 -4.39 -16.45 9.62
N ARG A 146 -5.12 -17.25 10.38
CA ARG A 146 -4.73 -17.76 11.68
C ARG A 146 -4.68 -19.27 11.60
N TYR A 147 -3.67 -19.88 12.20
CA TYR A 147 -3.62 -21.35 12.28
C TYR A 147 -3.78 -21.81 13.71
N VAL A 148 -4.24 -23.04 13.86
CA VAL A 148 -4.26 -23.80 15.12
C VAL A 148 -3.80 -25.22 14.80
N TYR A 149 -2.83 -25.74 15.56
CA TYR A 149 -2.32 -27.10 15.37
C TYR A 149 -2.46 -27.92 16.65
N VAL A 150 -3.34 -28.92 16.65
CA VAL A 150 -3.59 -29.75 17.83
C VAL A 150 -2.88 -31.10 17.72
N ASP A 151 -1.92 -31.34 18.62
CA ASP A 151 -1.21 -32.61 18.78
C ASP A 151 -1.02 -32.91 20.28
N LYS A 152 -1.02 -34.18 20.65
CA LYS A 152 -0.92 -34.65 22.04
C LYS A 152 0.48 -35.11 22.41
N ASN A 153 1.37 -35.31 21.44
CA ASN A 153 2.66 -35.97 21.63
C ASN A 153 3.83 -35.12 21.11
N LEU A 154 3.96 -33.89 21.61
CA LEU A 154 5.11 -33.03 21.29
C LEU A 154 6.06 -32.92 22.48
N SER A 155 7.36 -32.96 22.18
CA SER A 155 8.43 -32.68 23.12
C SER A 155 8.90 -31.22 23.00
N ASP A 156 9.73 -30.79 23.96
CA ASP A 156 10.31 -29.45 23.99
C ASP A 156 11.02 -29.10 22.68
N GLY A 157 10.67 -27.95 22.10
CA GLY A 157 11.14 -27.54 20.79
C GLY A 157 10.32 -26.40 20.19
N LYS A 158 10.32 -26.30 18.87
CA LYS A 158 9.62 -25.24 18.12
C LYS A 158 8.76 -25.84 17.03
N ILE A 159 7.61 -25.23 16.76
CA ILE A 159 6.85 -25.50 15.54
C ILE A 159 6.76 -24.25 14.68
N PHE A 160 6.59 -24.45 13.38
CA PHE A 160 6.35 -23.40 12.41
C PHE A 160 5.64 -23.96 11.18
N LEU A 161 5.11 -23.08 10.36
CA LEU A 161 4.46 -23.41 9.10
C LEU A 161 5.40 -23.22 7.90
N LYS A 162 5.18 -24.06 6.90
CA LYS A 162 5.52 -23.78 5.50
C LYS A 162 4.25 -23.87 4.67
N ALA A 163 4.19 -23.11 3.58
CA ALA A 163 3.08 -23.19 2.63
C ALA A 163 3.62 -23.20 1.21
N PHE A 164 2.92 -23.93 0.34
CA PHE A 164 3.29 -24.08 -1.06
C PHE A 164 2.03 -24.00 -1.92
N GLU A 165 2.08 -23.25 -3.02
CA GLU A 165 1.09 -23.37 -4.09
C GLU A 165 1.19 -24.77 -4.71
N ILE A 166 0.07 -25.44 -4.90
CA ILE A 166 0.05 -26.89 -5.19
C ILE A 166 0.51 -27.22 -6.62
N THR A 167 0.12 -26.42 -7.61
CA THR A 167 0.32 -26.69 -9.05
C THR A 167 1.79 -26.65 -9.43
N LYS A 168 2.51 -25.64 -8.96
CA LYS A 168 3.92 -25.35 -9.27
C LYS A 168 4.85 -25.71 -8.09
N ASN A 169 4.28 -26.13 -6.94
CA ASN A 169 5.01 -26.38 -5.70
C ASN A 169 5.86 -25.17 -5.26
N GLN A 170 5.36 -23.96 -5.54
CA GLN A 170 6.05 -22.71 -5.26
C GLN A 170 5.87 -22.34 -3.78
N PRO A 171 6.96 -22.06 -3.03
CA PRO A 171 6.85 -21.66 -1.63
C PRO A 171 6.17 -20.30 -1.50
N LEU A 172 5.28 -20.17 -0.50
CA LEU A 172 4.48 -18.98 -0.22
C LEU A 172 5.00 -18.29 1.05
N SER A 173 5.23 -16.99 0.98
CA SER A 173 5.72 -16.17 2.09
C SER A 173 6.96 -16.77 2.81
N PHE A 174 7.81 -17.54 2.11
CA PHE A 174 8.72 -18.55 2.70
C PHE A 174 9.36 -18.18 4.06
N GLU A 175 10.23 -17.16 4.10
CA GLU A 175 10.93 -16.75 5.32
C GLU A 175 9.99 -16.09 6.35
N ARG A 176 9.03 -15.31 5.85
CA ARG A 176 8.09 -14.57 6.69
C ARG A 176 7.12 -15.51 7.40
N LEU A 177 6.56 -16.48 6.68
CA LEU A 177 5.64 -17.46 7.21
C LEU A 177 6.32 -18.28 8.29
N LYS A 178 7.53 -18.81 8.04
CA LYS A 178 8.30 -19.54 9.04
C LYS A 178 8.47 -18.72 10.31
N THR A 179 8.90 -17.46 10.18
CA THR A 179 9.18 -16.59 11.33
C THR A 179 7.91 -16.19 12.08
N LYS A 180 6.85 -15.80 11.35
CA LYS A 180 5.59 -15.32 11.93
C LYS A 180 4.76 -16.43 12.54
N SER A 181 4.87 -17.65 12.03
CA SER A 181 4.18 -18.82 12.59
C SER A 181 5.02 -19.57 13.62
N LEU A 182 6.24 -19.13 13.95
CA LEU A 182 7.11 -19.85 14.87
C LEU A 182 6.60 -19.77 16.31
N ILE A 183 6.47 -20.91 16.95
CA ILE A 183 5.96 -21.00 18.33
C ILE A 183 6.77 -22.04 19.12
N GLU A 184 7.12 -21.69 20.35
CA GLU A 184 7.92 -22.53 21.25
C GLU A 184 7.01 -23.44 22.07
N ILE A 185 7.32 -24.73 22.09
CA ILE A 185 6.56 -25.77 22.77
C ILE A 185 7.10 -25.92 24.18
N LYS A 186 6.22 -25.86 25.19
CA LYS A 186 6.57 -26.19 26.58
C LYS A 186 5.96 -27.53 26.97
N PRO A 187 6.67 -28.42 27.70
CA PRO A 187 6.22 -29.79 28.02
C PRO A 187 4.93 -29.91 28.84
N SER A 188 4.36 -28.80 29.34
CA SER A 188 3.19 -28.80 30.23
C SER A 188 1.84 -28.93 29.51
N ASP A 189 1.79 -28.77 28.19
CA ASP A 189 0.52 -28.57 27.49
C ASP A 189 0.07 -29.86 26.79
N SER A 190 -1.19 -30.26 27.02
CA SER A 190 -1.80 -31.46 26.42
C SER A 190 -2.54 -31.18 25.11
N VAL A 191 -2.82 -29.90 24.85
CA VAL A 191 -3.38 -29.37 23.61
C VAL A 191 -2.62 -28.09 23.33
N PHE A 192 -1.81 -28.11 22.28
CA PHE A 192 -1.04 -26.96 21.86
C PHE A 192 -1.90 -26.04 20.98
N GLN A 193 -2.76 -25.23 21.60
CA GLN A 193 -3.45 -24.20 20.85
C GLN A 193 -2.52 -23.01 20.67
N PHE A 194 -1.98 -22.90 19.47
CA PHE A 194 -1.17 -21.77 19.12
C PHE A 194 -1.89 -20.88 18.12
N GLU A 195 -1.92 -19.60 18.41
CA GLU A 195 -2.68 -18.60 17.66
C GLU A 195 -1.72 -17.51 17.22
N ASN A 196 -1.51 -17.41 15.92
CA ASN A 196 -0.82 -16.26 15.34
C ASN A 196 -1.41 -15.95 13.98
N ASP A 197 -1.60 -14.66 13.74
CA ASP A 197 -2.00 -14.17 12.44
C ASP A 197 -0.76 -14.08 11.54
N PHE A 198 -0.92 -14.51 10.30
CA PHE A 198 0.10 -14.42 9.28
C PHE A 198 -0.52 -14.05 7.94
N THR A 199 0.33 -13.56 7.04
CA THR A 199 -0.08 -13.09 5.71
C THR A 199 0.56 -13.95 4.64
N ILE A 200 -0.23 -14.42 3.68
CA ILE A 200 0.23 -14.96 2.41
C ILE A 200 0.24 -13.82 1.41
N TYR A 201 1.41 -13.51 0.84
CA TYR A 201 1.56 -12.32 0.00
C TYR A 201 1.48 -12.59 -1.50
N GLU A 202 1.45 -13.86 -1.89
CA GLU A 202 1.36 -14.27 -3.28
C GLU A 202 -0.11 -14.43 -3.68
N GLY A 203 -0.51 -13.74 -4.74
CA GLY A 203 -1.90 -13.66 -5.19
C GLY A 203 -2.61 -12.40 -4.70
N ASP A 204 -3.92 -12.38 -4.88
CA ASP A 204 -4.72 -11.18 -4.69
C ASP A 204 -6.12 -11.51 -4.15
N TRP A 205 -6.81 -10.50 -3.67
CA TRP A 205 -8.17 -10.63 -3.15
C TRP A 205 -9.15 -11.04 -4.25
N GLY A 206 -9.99 -12.03 -3.97
CA GLY A 206 -11.00 -12.53 -4.91
C GLY A 206 -10.47 -13.52 -5.96
N TYR A 207 -9.19 -13.89 -5.90
CA TYR A 207 -8.58 -14.86 -6.81
C TYR A 207 -8.01 -16.06 -6.02
N PRO A 208 -8.88 -17.01 -5.63
CA PRO A 208 -8.47 -18.13 -4.78
C PRO A 208 -7.68 -19.19 -5.55
N TYR A 209 -6.70 -19.79 -4.89
CA TYR A 209 -5.89 -20.89 -5.39
C TYR A 209 -5.64 -21.96 -4.32
N ALA A 210 -5.15 -23.13 -4.75
CA ALA A 210 -4.91 -24.24 -3.85
C ALA A 210 -3.50 -24.20 -3.26
N ALA A 211 -3.39 -24.29 -1.94
CA ALA A 211 -2.11 -24.31 -1.22
C ALA A 211 -2.02 -25.49 -0.25
N ARG A 212 -0.84 -26.11 -0.17
CA ARG A 212 -0.48 -27.10 0.85
C ARG A 212 0.20 -26.39 2.00
N PHE A 213 -0.38 -26.49 3.19
CA PHE A 213 0.25 -26.07 4.43
C PHE A 213 0.88 -27.26 5.13
N GLU A 214 2.09 -27.07 5.64
CA GLU A 214 2.86 -28.08 6.35
C GLU A 214 3.25 -27.55 7.72
N VAL A 215 3.02 -28.36 8.75
CA VAL A 215 3.50 -28.09 10.11
C VAL A 215 4.84 -28.79 10.29
N TRP A 216 5.84 -28.02 10.68
CA TRP A 216 7.20 -28.49 10.91
C TRP A 216 7.57 -28.34 12.37
N TYR A 217 8.29 -29.32 12.89
CA TYR A 217 8.86 -29.32 14.23
C TYR A 217 10.37 -29.24 14.17
N GLU A 218 10.96 -28.43 15.03
CA GLU A 218 12.39 -28.30 15.27
C GLU A 218 12.68 -28.65 16.74
N SER A 219 13.41 -29.73 16.96
CA SER A 219 13.87 -30.11 18.31
C SER A 219 14.93 -29.14 18.85
N THR A 220 15.18 -29.16 20.15
CA THR A 220 16.28 -28.43 20.81
C THR A 220 17.66 -28.69 20.18
N ASN A 221 17.86 -29.88 19.60
CA ASN A 221 19.08 -30.24 18.88
C ASN A 221 19.10 -29.79 17.40
N LYS A 222 18.17 -28.92 16.98
CA LYS A 222 18.01 -28.40 15.62
C LYS A 222 17.65 -29.44 14.54
N ASN A 223 17.25 -30.65 14.95
CA ASN A 223 16.68 -31.61 14.00
C ASN A 223 15.27 -31.18 13.63
N THR A 224 14.98 -31.08 12.33
CA THR A 224 13.67 -30.69 11.81
C THR A 224 12.93 -31.87 11.18
N ARG A 225 11.62 -31.96 11.39
CA ARG A 225 10.74 -32.96 10.75
C ARG A 225 9.36 -32.39 10.47
N LYS A 226 8.70 -32.87 9.42
CA LYS A 226 7.29 -32.57 9.15
C LYS A 226 6.39 -33.36 10.11
N LEU A 227 5.42 -32.69 10.72
CA LEU A 227 4.43 -33.28 11.63
C LEU A 227 3.12 -33.59 10.90
N TYR A 228 2.66 -32.64 10.08
CA TYR A 228 1.35 -32.68 9.48
C TYR A 228 1.34 -31.90 8.16
N GLU A 229 0.40 -32.22 7.28
CA GLU A 229 0.10 -31.43 6.09
C GLU A 229 -1.39 -31.42 5.79
N ARG A 230 -1.87 -30.32 5.22
CA ARG A 230 -3.25 -30.18 4.76
C ARG A 230 -3.35 -29.16 3.64
N ASN A 231 -4.27 -29.40 2.71
CA ASN A 231 -4.51 -28.51 1.58
C ASN A 231 -5.69 -27.59 1.86
N PHE A 232 -5.54 -26.32 1.50
CA PHE A 232 -6.56 -25.30 1.64
C PHE A 232 -6.76 -24.52 0.34
N ILE A 233 -7.97 -24.04 0.11
CA ILE A 233 -8.22 -22.96 -0.85
C ILE A 233 -7.97 -21.64 -0.13
N ILE A 234 -7.01 -20.86 -0.61
CA ILE A 234 -6.62 -19.58 0.00
C ILE A 234 -6.55 -18.48 -1.06
N GLU A 235 -6.44 -17.24 -0.61
CA GLU A 235 -6.19 -16.05 -1.40
C GLU A 235 -4.86 -15.43 -0.93
N GLY A 236 -4.28 -14.59 -1.79
CA GLY A 236 -3.15 -13.76 -1.42
C GLY A 236 -3.61 -12.44 -0.82
N TRP A 237 -2.69 -11.70 -0.23
CA TRP A 237 -2.91 -10.35 0.27
C TRP A 237 -2.75 -9.32 -0.85
N GLN A 238 -3.75 -8.47 -1.04
CA GLN A 238 -3.69 -7.35 -2.00
C GLN A 238 -2.60 -6.35 -1.60
N ARG A 239 -1.62 -6.14 -2.48
CA ARG A 239 -0.49 -5.23 -2.26
C ARG A 239 -0.71 -3.85 -2.83
#